data_AF-A0A4Y7ILY8-F1
#
_entry.id   AF-A0A4Y7ILY8-F1
#
_cell.length_a   1.000
_cell.length_b   1.000
_cell.length_c   1.000
_cell.angle_alpha   90.00
_cell.angle_beta   90.00
_cell.angle_gamma   90.00
#
_symmetry.space_group_name_H-M   'P 1'
#
loop_
_entity.id
_entity.type
_entity.pdbx_description
1 polymer ?
#
loop_
_entity_poly.entity_id
_entity_poly.type
_entity_poly.pdbx_seq_one_letter_code
_entity_poly.pdbx_strand_id
1 'polypeptide(L)'
;MEDAGARGEELHVISPKNLLWKFDKLIREGRLYLTDKLSFTTTKPEFRPSNNERGGFFQWNTAAATLHAYSMSIPLQKFSFITYEGLNLKTYLTGKTF
;
A
#
# COMPACT_ATOMS: atom_id res chain seq x y z
N MET A 1 14.63 -15.84 7.18
CA MET A 1 13.29 -15.39 6.73
C MET A 1 13.22 -13.92 7.09
N GLU A 2 13.60 -13.05 6.16
CA GLU A 2 13.77 -11.62 6.44
C GLU A 2 12.41 -10.95 6.57
N ASP A 3 12.30 -10.19 7.66
CA ASP A 3 11.15 -9.43 8.10
C ASP A 3 10.92 -8.28 7.12
N ALA A 4 9.87 -8.37 6.30
CA ALA A 4 9.53 -7.36 5.29
C ALA A 4 9.13 -6.00 5.88
N GLY A 5 9.11 -5.86 7.22
CA GLY A 5 8.78 -4.63 7.94
C GLY A 5 9.96 -3.75 8.35
N ALA A 6 11.21 -4.18 8.17
CA ALA A 6 12.34 -3.56 8.87
C ALA A 6 12.96 -2.28 8.22
N ARG A 7 12.49 -1.81 7.05
CA ARG A 7 13.22 -0.76 6.27
C ARG A 7 12.44 0.48 5.82
N GLY A 8 11.23 0.74 6.36
CA GLY A 8 10.45 1.91 5.94
C GLY A 8 10.07 1.87 4.44
N GLU A 9 9.95 0.66 3.90
CA GLU A 9 9.49 0.44 2.55
C GLU A 9 7.98 0.69 2.46
N GLU A 10 7.56 1.29 1.35
CA GLU A 10 6.14 1.43 1.06
C GLU A 10 5.61 0.09 0.56
N LEU A 11 4.52 -0.38 1.17
CA LEU A 11 3.91 -1.66 0.86
C LEU A 11 2.44 -1.48 0.52
N HIS A 12 2.01 -2.01 -0.61
CA HIS A 12 0.59 -2.11 -0.92
C HIS A 12 -0.05 -3.28 -0.15
N VAL A 13 -1.10 -2.99 0.64
CA VAL A 13 -1.80 -3.99 1.45
C VAL A 13 -3.27 -4.09 1.06
N ILE A 14 -3.74 -5.31 0.79
CA ILE A 14 -5.11 -5.58 0.33
C ILE A 14 -5.93 -6.23 1.45
N SER A 15 -7.15 -5.75 1.66
CA SER A 15 -8.13 -6.42 2.51
C SER A 15 -9.15 -7.20 1.67
N PRO A 16 -9.25 -8.53 1.81
CA PRO A 16 -10.27 -9.32 1.14
C PRO A 16 -11.69 -8.84 1.44
N LYS A 17 -12.60 -8.96 0.47
CA LYS A 17 -13.99 -8.45 0.57
C LYS A 17 -14.73 -8.96 1.81
N ASN A 18 -14.54 -10.22 2.18
CA ASN A 18 -15.15 -10.85 3.35
C ASN A 18 -14.59 -10.34 4.69
N LEU A 19 -13.49 -9.58 4.68
CA LEU A 19 -12.86 -8.99 5.86
C LEU A 19 -13.04 -7.47 5.94
N LEU A 20 -13.65 -6.83 4.93
CA LEU A 20 -13.83 -5.37 4.91
C LEU A 20 -14.54 -4.87 6.16
N TRP A 21 -15.62 -5.53 6.59
CA TRP A 21 -16.38 -5.13 7.78
C TRP A 21 -15.53 -5.03 9.07
N LYS A 22 -14.43 -5.80 9.16
CA LYS A 22 -13.52 -5.81 10.31
C LYS A 22 -12.58 -4.60 10.30
N PHE A 23 -12.12 -4.19 9.12
CA PHE A 23 -11.04 -3.21 8.97
C PHE A 23 -11.49 -1.85 8.43
N ASP A 24 -12.63 -1.76 7.74
CA ASP A 24 -13.11 -0.54 7.07
C ASP A 24 -13.37 0.63 8.04
N LYS A 25 -13.84 0.33 9.26
CA LYS A 25 -14.01 1.34 10.31
C LYS A 25 -12.74 1.63 11.09
N LEU A 26 -11.79 0.70 11.08
CA LEU A 26 -10.58 0.74 11.91
C LEU A 26 -9.46 1.50 11.19
N ILE A 27 -9.23 1.20 9.92
CA ILE A 27 -8.15 1.78 9.13
C ILE A 27 -8.64 3.05 8.44
N ARG A 28 -7.94 4.14 8.73
CA ARG A 28 -8.15 5.49 8.19
C ARG A 28 -6.82 6.02 7.70
N GLU A 29 -6.86 6.72 6.57
CA GLU A 29 -5.72 7.42 5.99
C GLU A 29 -5.11 8.43 6.98
N GLY A 30 -3.79 8.63 6.90
CA GLY A 30 -3.06 9.58 7.73
C GLY A 30 -2.86 9.15 9.20
N ARG A 31 -3.20 7.91 9.55
CA ARG A 31 -3.00 7.36 10.90
C ARG A 31 -1.96 6.26 10.90
N LEU A 32 -1.27 6.12 12.03
CA LEU A 32 -0.30 5.07 12.25
C LEU A 32 -0.95 3.88 12.94
N TYR A 33 -0.62 2.67 12.47
CA TYR A 33 -1.11 1.42 13.04
C TYR A 33 0.04 0.46 13.26
N LEU A 34 0.01 -0.25 14.37
CA LEU A 34 0.75 -1.49 14.54
C LEU A 34 -0.09 -2.61 13.97
N THR A 35 0.48 -3.37 13.02
CA THR A 35 -0.19 -4.54 12.43
C THR A 35 0.59 -5.80 12.74
N ASP A 36 -0.10 -6.88 13.10
CA ASP A 36 0.49 -8.20 13.34
C ASP A 36 -0.22 -9.26 12.50
N LYS A 37 0.52 -10.32 12.11
CA LYS A 37 0.05 -11.43 11.26
C LYS A 37 -0.48 -10.96 9.91
N LEU A 38 0.20 -10.00 9.29
CA LEU A 38 0.01 -9.71 7.88
C LEU A 38 0.67 -10.81 7.05
N SER A 39 0.02 -11.22 5.97
CA SER A 39 0.65 -12.14 5.02
C SER A 39 1.21 -11.40 3.83
N PHE A 40 2.27 -11.95 3.25
CA PHE A 40 3.01 -11.33 2.15
C PHE A 40 3.07 -12.26 0.95
N THR A 41 2.98 -11.68 -0.24
CA THR A 41 3.13 -12.38 -1.51
C THR A 41 3.87 -11.50 -2.51
N THR A 42 4.39 -12.09 -3.58
CA THR A 42 4.95 -11.33 -4.70
C THR A 42 3.82 -10.70 -5.50
N THR A 43 3.84 -9.38 -5.65
CA THR A 43 2.85 -8.64 -6.45
C THR A 43 3.25 -8.70 -7.93
N LYS A 44 2.30 -8.77 -8.86
CA LYS A 44 2.61 -8.64 -10.29
C LYS A 44 3.02 -7.20 -10.62
N PRO A 45 4.12 -6.96 -11.37
CA PRO A 45 4.62 -5.60 -11.65
C PRO A 45 3.58 -4.62 -12.18
N GLU A 46 2.67 -5.07 -13.04
CA GLU A 46 1.59 -4.27 -13.64
C GLU A 46 0.56 -3.74 -12.63
N PHE A 47 0.46 -4.38 -11.46
CA PHE A 47 -0.51 -4.05 -10.40
C PHE A 47 0.19 -3.61 -9.11
N ARG A 48 1.48 -3.22 -9.19
CA ARG A 48 2.24 -2.69 -8.05
C ARG A 48 2.06 -1.17 -7.99
N PRO A 49 1.28 -0.63 -7.04
CA PRO A 49 1.24 0.82 -6.85
C PRO A 49 2.49 1.32 -6.10
N SER A 50 3.15 0.43 -5.34
CA SER A 50 4.42 0.69 -4.66
C SER A 50 5.58 0.06 -5.41
N ASN A 51 6.78 0.64 -5.31
CA ASN A 51 8.00 0.05 -5.88
C ASN A 51 8.42 -1.28 -5.22
N ASN A 52 7.76 -1.68 -4.12
CA ASN A 52 8.02 -2.95 -3.46
C ASN A 52 7.51 -4.12 -4.30
N GLU A 53 8.36 -5.14 -4.47
CA GLU A 53 8.00 -6.36 -5.20
C GLU A 53 6.97 -7.22 -4.48
N ARG A 54 6.89 -7.05 -3.16
CA ARG A 54 5.93 -7.74 -2.30
C ARG A 54 4.70 -6.87 -2.06
N GLY A 55 3.59 -7.53 -1.77
CA GLY A 55 2.35 -6.93 -1.31
C GLY A 55 1.89 -7.64 -0.04
N GLY A 56 1.22 -6.90 0.83
CA GLY A 56 0.58 -7.43 2.01
C GLY A 56 -0.87 -7.79 1.75
N PHE A 57 -1.43 -8.71 2.53
CA PHE A 57 -2.88 -8.91 2.60
C PHE A 57 -3.34 -9.24 4.01
N PHE A 58 -4.52 -8.70 4.35
CA PHE A 58 -5.17 -8.99 5.62
C PHE A 58 -5.72 -10.41 5.64
N GLN A 59 -5.48 -11.09 6.75
CA GLN A 59 -6.07 -12.37 7.11
C GLN A 59 -7.11 -12.19 8.21
N TRP A 60 -7.91 -13.23 8.44
CA TRP A 60 -8.89 -13.26 9.53
C TRP A 60 -8.25 -12.98 10.90
N ASN A 61 -7.06 -13.52 11.14
CA ASN A 61 -6.30 -13.39 12.38
C ASN A 61 -5.35 -12.17 12.40
N THR A 62 -5.31 -11.36 11.33
CA THR A 62 -4.53 -10.11 11.34
C THR A 62 -5.11 -9.18 12.39
N ALA A 63 -4.22 -8.65 13.24
CA ALA A 63 -4.53 -7.65 14.24
C ALA A 63 -4.00 -6.29 13.80
N ALA A 64 -4.76 -5.23 14.06
CA ALA A 64 -4.33 -3.86 13.83
C ALA A 64 -4.73 -3.00 15.04
N ALA A 65 -3.81 -2.19 15.53
CA ALA A 65 -4.04 -1.28 16.65
C ALA A 65 -3.48 0.11 16.30
N THR A 66 -4.24 1.16 16.60
CA THR A 66 -3.79 2.55 16.38
C THR A 66 -2.59 2.87 17.26
N LEU A 67 -1.56 3.46 16.68
CA LEU A 67 -0.42 3.98 17.41
C LEU A 67 -0.54 5.50 17.54
N HIS A 68 -0.35 6.02 18.76
CA HIS A 68 -0.33 7.47 18.97
C HIS A 68 0.96 8.05 18.40
N ALA A 69 0.82 9.06 17.55
CA ALA A 69 1.88 9.62 16.70
C ALA A 69 3.10 10.21 17.44
N TYR A 70 3.06 10.29 18.77
CA TYR A 70 4.16 10.83 19.59
C TYR A 70 5.34 9.87 19.77
N SER A 71 5.21 8.58 19.39
CA SER A 71 6.23 7.58 19.69
C SER A 71 7.24 7.31 18.57
N MET A 72 6.99 7.72 17.32
CA MET A 72 7.88 7.40 16.19
C MET A 72 7.86 8.46 15.09
N SER A 73 9.04 8.83 14.58
CA SER A 73 9.21 9.70 13.40
C SER A 73 9.08 8.89 12.11
N ILE A 74 7.85 8.48 11.76
CA ILE A 74 7.57 7.81 10.48
C ILE A 74 7.06 8.86 9.49
N PRO A 75 7.67 8.99 8.29
CA PRO A 75 7.16 9.88 7.26
C PRO A 75 5.76 9.43 6.83
N LEU A 76 4.80 10.36 6.83
CA LEU A 76 3.39 10.08 6.54
C LEU A 76 3.16 9.64 5.09
N GLN A 77 3.95 10.16 4.16
CA GLN A 77 3.77 9.94 2.73
C GLN A 77 5.13 9.80 2.04
N LYS A 78 5.20 8.89 1.06
CA LYS A 78 6.35 8.71 0.19
C LYS A 78 5.94 9.08 -1.23
N PHE A 79 6.69 9.99 -1.85
CA PHE A 79 6.40 10.46 -3.20
C PHE A 79 7.52 10.07 -4.16
N SER A 80 7.13 9.65 -5.37
CA SER A 80 8.05 9.47 -6.50
C SER A 80 7.57 10.39 -7.62
N PHE A 81 8.25 11.52 -7.79
CA PHE A 81 7.89 12.50 -8.81
C PHE A 81 8.46 12.10 -10.17
N ILE A 82 7.66 12.26 -11.22
CA ILE A 82 8.08 12.10 -12.61
C ILE A 82 7.93 13.47 -13.27
N THR A 83 8.94 13.91 -14.02
CA THR A 83 8.84 15.16 -14.78
C THR A 83 7.81 14.99 -15.90
N TYR A 84 7.21 16.11 -16.33
CA TYR A 84 6.28 16.09 -17.45
C TYR A 84 6.88 15.44 -18.71
N GLU A 85 8.14 15.72 -19.00
CA GLU A 85 8.90 15.13 -20.12
C GLU A 85 9.13 13.61 -19.97
N GLY A 86 9.13 13.10 -18.74
CA GLY A 86 9.27 11.67 -18.44
C GLY A 86 7.97 10.87 -18.58
N LEU A 87 6.83 11.53 -18.88
CA LEU A 87 5.56 10.85 -19.09
C LEU A 87 5.53 10.18 -20.47
N ASN A 88 5.88 8.90 -20.54
CA ASN A 88 5.64 8.08 -21.72
C ASN A 88 4.19 7.56 -21.71
N LEU A 89 3.25 8.43 -22.10
CA LEU A 89 1.84 8.10 -22.22
C LEU A 89 1.62 7.22 -23.45
N LYS A 90 1.60 5.89 -23.28
CA LYS A 90 0.88 5.00 -24.21
C LYS A 90 -0.63 5.12 -23.96
N THR A 91 -1.19 6.28 -24.26
CA THR A 91 -2.64 6.50 -24.20
C THR A 91 -3.29 5.90 -25.46
N TYR A 92 -4.03 4.81 -25.31
CA TYR A 92 -4.93 4.24 -26.34
C TYR A 92 -6.22 5.04 -26.48
N LEU A 93 -6.13 6.38 -26.52
CA LEU A 93 -7.27 7.21 -26.90
C LEU A 93 -7.19 7.44 -28.41
N THR A 94 -7.72 6.50 -29.19
CA THR A 94 -8.09 6.73 -30.58
C THR A 94 -9.29 7.68 -30.62
N GLY A 95 -9.01 8.97 -30.46
CA GLY A 95 -9.96 10.02 -30.80
C GLY A 95 -10.13 10.04 -32.31
N LYS A 96 -11.24 9.48 -32.81
CA LYS A 96 -11.73 9.83 -34.15
C LYS A 96 -12.19 11.29 -34.10
N THR A 97 -11.50 12.13 -34.84
CA THR A 97 -12.00 13.43 -35.26
C THR A 97 -13.28 13.23 -36.08
N PHE A 98 -14.37 13.90 -35.68
CA PHE A 98 -15.51 14.19 -36.55
C PHE A 98 -15.42 15.67 -36.94
#